data_AF-V7BRK1-F1
#
_entry.id   AF-V7BRK1-F1
#
_cell.length_a   1.000
_cell.length_b   1.000
_cell.length_c   1.000
_cell.angle_alpha   90.00
_cell.angle_beta   90.00
_cell.angle_gamma   90.00
#
_symmetry.space_group_name_H-M   'P 1'
#
loop_
_entity.id
_entity.type
_entity.pdbx_description
1 polymer ?
#
loop_
_entity_poly.entity_id
_entity_poly.type
_entity_poly.pdbx_seq_one_letter_code
_entity_poly.pdbx_strand_id
1 'polypeptide(L)'
;MDWAFVHKAWDKWASTNIGYSGHPLKAALLINHDPTGPSRLLSTIAAQEGIKANPMELSHFMDFIKQNKLQTELFVIGSNQYLVTSIHENWFSARCINTSKPAGEGVIVIQTAAYILVALYEGSIGPASRAMAAADQLTWQLGRKNL
;
A
#
# COMPACT_ATOMS: atom_id res chain seq x y z
N MET A 1 14.06 10.70 -8.63
CA MET A 1 14.02 9.29 -8.19
C MET A 1 14.76 8.43 -9.21
N ASP A 2 15.71 7.59 -8.77
CA ASP A 2 16.40 6.62 -9.65
C ASP A 2 15.48 5.43 -9.92
N TRP A 3 14.70 5.54 -11.00
CA TRP A 3 13.66 4.56 -11.34
C TRP A 3 14.21 3.16 -11.60
N ALA A 4 15.41 3.04 -12.16
CA ALA A 4 16.03 1.74 -12.41
C ALA A 4 16.36 1.02 -11.08
N PHE A 5 16.83 1.77 -10.08
CA PHE A 5 17.01 1.25 -8.74
C PHE A 5 15.68 0.86 -8.08
N VAL A 6 14.66 1.73 -8.17
CA VAL A 6 13.34 1.47 -7.57
C VAL A 6 12.70 0.21 -8.15
N HIS A 7 12.71 0.04 -9.47
CA HIS A 7 12.20 -1.18 -10.11
C HIS A 7 12.98 -2.42 -9.67
N LYS A 8 14.32 -2.37 -9.65
CA LYS A 8 15.13 -3.50 -9.20
C LYS A 8 14.90 -3.86 -7.73
N ALA A 9 14.77 -2.85 -6.85
CA ALA A 9 14.47 -3.04 -5.44
C ALA A 9 13.07 -3.62 -5.25
N TRP A 10 12.09 -3.07 -5.97
CA TRP A 10 10.72 -3.57 -6.01
C TRP A 10 10.66 -5.02 -6.45
N ASP A 11 11.20 -5.37 -7.61
CA ASP A 11 11.13 -6.72 -8.18
C ASP A 11 11.74 -7.75 -7.22
N LYS A 12 12.91 -7.42 -6.66
CA LYS A 12 13.57 -8.28 -5.66
C LYS A 12 12.71 -8.45 -4.42
N TRP A 13 12.20 -7.37 -3.85
CA TRP A 13 11.37 -7.44 -2.65
C TRP A 13 10.03 -8.14 -2.90
N ALA A 14 9.37 -7.85 -4.02
CA ALA A 14 8.09 -8.43 -4.41
C ALA A 14 8.22 -9.95 -4.58
N SER A 15 9.32 -10.42 -5.19
CA SER A 15 9.57 -11.86 -5.39
C SER A 15 9.67 -12.67 -4.10
N THR A 16 9.96 -12.04 -2.95
CA THR A 16 10.08 -12.72 -1.66
C THR A 16 8.92 -12.43 -0.71
N ASN A 17 8.14 -11.37 -0.95
CA ASN A 17 7.14 -10.88 -0.02
C ASN A 17 5.70 -10.97 -0.54
N ILE A 18 5.51 -11.12 -1.85
CA ILE A 18 4.19 -11.12 -2.49
C ILE A 18 3.99 -12.45 -3.19
N GLY A 19 2.89 -13.13 -2.87
CA GLY A 19 2.51 -14.36 -3.53
C GLY A 19 1.48 -15.16 -2.75
N TYR A 20 1.19 -16.36 -3.25
CA TYR A 20 0.33 -17.32 -2.58
C TYR A 20 1.04 -18.02 -1.42
N SER A 21 0.27 -18.41 -0.40
CA SER A 21 0.62 -19.31 0.72
C SER A 21 2.03 -19.18 1.31
N GLY A 22 2.14 -18.56 2.49
CA GLY A 22 3.41 -18.41 3.22
C GLY A 22 4.08 -17.05 3.01
N HIS A 23 3.69 -16.31 1.98
CA HIS A 23 4.11 -14.92 1.79
C HIS A 23 3.38 -13.98 2.77
N PRO A 24 4.03 -12.89 3.21
CA PRO A 24 3.43 -11.90 4.09
C PRO A 24 2.33 -11.09 3.42
N LEU A 25 2.41 -10.88 2.10
CA LEU A 25 1.48 -10.04 1.34
C LEU A 25 0.84 -10.84 0.20
N LYS A 26 -0.42 -10.51 -0.09
CA LYS A 26 -1.14 -11.03 -1.27
C LYS A 26 -1.07 -10.13 -2.49
N ALA A 27 -0.68 -8.87 -2.28
CA ALA A 27 -0.54 -7.86 -3.32
C ALA A 27 0.06 -6.59 -2.73
N ALA A 28 0.68 -5.76 -3.57
CA ALA A 28 1.09 -4.43 -3.18
C ALA A 28 1.12 -3.45 -4.36
N LEU A 29 1.04 -2.16 -4.07
CA LEU A 29 1.28 -1.07 -5.01
C LEU A 29 2.26 -0.07 -4.44
N LEU A 30 3.12 0.44 -5.31
CA LEU A 30 3.94 1.61 -5.08
C LEU A 30 3.42 2.75 -5.96
N ILE A 31 2.98 3.83 -5.33
CA ILE A 31 2.33 4.96 -5.99
C ILE A 31 3.27 6.16 -5.87
N ASN A 32 3.53 6.84 -6.99
CA ASN A 32 4.31 8.08 -6.94
C ASN A 32 3.53 9.15 -6.19
N HIS A 33 4.15 9.77 -5.19
CA HIS A 33 3.53 10.80 -4.38
C HIS A 33 4.47 11.99 -4.27
N ASP A 34 4.12 13.07 -4.98
CA ASP A 34 4.69 14.38 -4.72
C ASP A 34 3.62 15.23 -4.00
N PRO A 35 3.75 15.47 -2.69
CA PRO A 35 2.79 16.28 -1.93
C PRO A 35 2.83 17.76 -2.33
N THR A 36 3.88 18.21 -3.01
CA THR A 36 4.09 19.61 -3.42
C THR A 36 3.92 19.85 -4.92
N GLY A 37 3.93 18.78 -5.72
CA GLY A 37 3.88 18.82 -7.17
C GLY A 37 2.48 19.03 -7.73
N PRO A 38 2.35 19.66 -8.93
CA PRO A 38 1.06 19.75 -9.61
C PRO A 38 0.52 18.35 -9.89
N SER A 39 -0.73 18.10 -9.47
CA SER A 39 -1.45 16.81 -9.40
C SER A 39 -1.57 15.99 -10.70
N ARG A 40 -0.85 16.32 -11.77
CA ARG A 40 -1.29 16.03 -13.14
C ARG A 40 -1.08 14.61 -13.63
N LEU A 41 -0.28 13.74 -12.99
CA LEU A 41 -0.25 12.31 -13.32
C LEU A 41 0.20 11.46 -12.11
N LEU A 42 -0.75 11.05 -11.27
CA LEU A 42 -0.54 9.97 -10.29
C LEU A 42 -0.17 8.71 -11.07
N SER A 43 1.11 8.37 -11.04
CA SER A 43 1.62 7.21 -11.76
C SER A 43 1.83 6.09 -10.77
N THR A 44 1.15 4.96 -10.97
CA THR A 44 1.53 3.70 -10.32
C THR A 44 2.95 3.38 -10.77
N ILE A 45 3.88 3.38 -9.82
CA ILE A 45 5.29 3.07 -10.07
C ILE A 45 5.43 1.58 -10.31
N ALA A 46 4.77 0.78 -9.47
CA ALA A 46 4.76 -0.66 -9.58
C ALA A 46 3.52 -1.24 -8.90
N ALA A 47 3.00 -2.34 -9.44
CA ALA A 47 1.92 -3.10 -8.83
C ALA A 47 2.23 -4.58 -9.01
N GLN A 48 2.02 -5.37 -7.95
CA GLN A 48 2.24 -6.81 -7.97
C GLN A 48 1.00 -7.52 -7.43
N GLU A 49 0.58 -8.54 -8.19
CA GLU A 49 -0.52 -9.48 -7.94
C GLU A 49 -1.93 -8.87 -7.86
N GLY A 50 -2.85 -9.33 -8.73
CA GLY A 50 -4.31 -9.15 -8.65
C GLY A 50 -4.88 -7.72 -8.73
N ILE A 51 -4.08 -6.68 -8.49
CA ILE A 51 -4.57 -5.31 -8.40
C ILE A 51 -4.47 -4.63 -9.76
N LYS A 52 -5.63 -4.57 -10.44
CA LYS A 52 -5.86 -3.59 -11.50
C LYS A 52 -6.38 -2.31 -10.87
N ALA A 53 -5.49 -1.51 -10.29
CA ALA A 53 -5.90 -0.20 -9.77
C ALA A 53 -6.32 0.68 -10.94
N ASN A 54 -7.62 0.92 -11.07
CA ASN A 54 -8.17 1.87 -12.03
C ASN A 54 -7.68 3.28 -11.65
N PRO A 55 -7.21 4.11 -12.59
CA PRO A 55 -6.84 5.50 -12.32
C PRO A 55 -7.88 6.29 -11.52
N MET A 56 -9.18 6.04 -11.72
CA MET A 56 -10.25 6.68 -10.94
C MET A 56 -10.26 6.24 -9.47
N GLU A 57 -10.12 4.95 -9.20
CA GLU A 57 -10.02 4.42 -7.82
C GLU A 57 -8.78 4.97 -7.12
N LEU A 58 -7.65 5.03 -7.83
CA LEU A 58 -6.42 5.59 -7.31
C LEU A 58 -6.58 7.08 -6.97
N SER A 59 -7.26 7.86 -7.83
CA SER A 59 -7.57 9.26 -7.55
C SER A 59 -8.39 9.41 -6.27
N HIS A 60 -9.48 8.67 -6.13
CA HIS A 60 -10.33 8.74 -4.92
C HIS A 60 -9.58 8.34 -3.66
N PHE A 61 -8.73 7.30 -3.73
CA PHE A 61 -7.89 6.90 -2.61
C PHE A 61 -6.90 8.00 -2.21
N MET A 62 -6.30 8.68 -3.18
CA MET A 62 -5.39 9.79 -2.92
C MET A 62 -6.10 11.01 -2.33
N ASP A 63 -7.31 11.30 -2.80
CA ASP A 63 -8.15 12.37 -2.23
C ASP A 63 -8.53 12.06 -0.78
N PHE A 64 -8.86 10.80 -0.47
CA PHE A 64 -9.11 10.33 0.89
C PHE A 64 -7.91 10.57 1.83
N ILE A 65 -6.68 10.26 1.37
CA ILE A 65 -5.45 10.53 2.13
C ILE A 65 -5.24 12.04 2.32
N LYS A 66 -5.33 12.83 1.24
CA LYS A 66 -5.09 14.29 1.27
C LYS A 66 -6.09 15.05 2.13
N GLN A 67 -7.36 14.64 2.12
CA GLN A 67 -8.41 15.27 2.91
C GLN A 67 -8.35 14.88 4.40
N ASN A 68 -7.39 14.03 4.81
CA ASN A 68 -7.19 13.53 6.17
C ASN A 68 -8.48 12.93 6.78
N LYS A 69 -9.29 12.28 5.95
CA LYS A 69 -10.57 11.67 6.36
C LYS A 69 -10.44 10.25 6.89
N LEU A 70 -9.24 9.91 7.34
CA LEU A 70 -8.86 8.56 7.74
C LEU A 70 -9.77 7.99 8.83
N GLN A 71 -10.36 8.82 9.69
CA GLN A 71 -11.18 8.38 10.82
C GLN A 71 -12.68 8.28 10.52
N THR A 72 -13.15 8.83 9.40
CA THR A 72 -14.59 9.05 9.16
C THR A 72 -15.13 8.37 7.91
N GLU A 73 -14.27 8.01 6.96
CA GLU A 73 -14.68 7.46 5.67
C GLU A 73 -14.06 6.08 5.41
N LEU A 74 -14.77 5.30 4.60
CA LEU A 74 -14.25 4.08 4.00
C LEU A 74 -13.55 4.42 2.69
N PHE A 75 -12.48 3.71 2.38
CA PHE A 75 -11.85 3.78 1.06
C PHE A 75 -11.93 2.44 0.34
N VAL A 76 -11.77 2.48 -0.97
CA VAL A 76 -11.93 1.32 -1.85
C VAL A 76 -10.62 1.02 -2.56
N ILE A 77 -10.25 -0.27 -2.60
CA ILE A 77 -9.19 -0.78 -3.47
C ILE A 77 -9.75 -1.98 -4.22
N GLY A 78 -9.91 -1.86 -5.54
CA GLY A 78 -10.60 -2.86 -6.35
C GLY A 78 -12.06 -2.99 -5.91
N SER A 79 -12.52 -4.22 -5.61
CA SER A 79 -13.88 -4.48 -5.12
C SER A 79 -14.05 -4.36 -3.61
N ASN A 80 -12.98 -4.10 -2.86
CA ASN A 80 -12.95 -4.22 -1.41
C ASN A 80 -13.03 -2.84 -0.74
N GLN A 81 -13.86 -2.75 0.30
CA GLN A 81 -14.01 -1.57 1.15
C GLN A 81 -13.21 -1.75 2.44
N TYR A 82 -12.48 -0.71 2.82
CA TYR A 82 -11.56 -0.73 3.95
C TYR A 82 -11.92 0.34 4.97
N LEU A 83 -11.96 -0.08 6.23
CA LEU A 83 -12.11 0.79 7.40
C LEU A 83 -10.76 0.93 8.11
N VAL A 84 -10.28 2.16 8.29
CA VAL A 84 -9.05 2.43 9.03
C VAL A 84 -9.22 2.06 10.50
N THR A 85 -8.27 1.28 11.02
CA THR A 85 -8.28 0.78 12.39
C THR A 85 -7.16 1.33 13.26
N SER A 86 -6.06 1.79 12.65
CA SER A 86 -4.95 2.39 13.39
C SER A 86 -4.26 3.43 12.52
N ILE A 87 -3.92 4.56 13.12
CA ILE A 87 -3.26 5.69 12.45
C ILE A 87 -1.99 6.02 13.23
N HIS A 88 -0.89 6.14 12.52
CA HIS A 88 0.41 6.57 13.00
C HIS A 88 0.92 7.73 12.13
N GLU A 89 2.06 8.32 12.48
CA GLU A 89 2.56 9.54 11.85
C GLU A 89 2.69 9.44 10.32
N ASN A 90 3.22 8.33 9.82
CA ASN A 90 3.49 8.11 8.39
C ASN A 90 2.86 6.82 7.86
N TRP A 91 2.03 6.13 8.64
CA TRP A 91 1.35 4.93 8.16
C TRP A 91 0.02 4.71 8.86
N PHE A 92 -0.87 3.97 8.21
CA PHE A 92 -2.11 3.52 8.82
C PHE A 92 -2.44 2.10 8.39
N SER A 93 -3.21 1.40 9.22
CA SER A 93 -3.77 0.09 8.89
C SER A 93 -5.28 0.18 8.73
N ALA A 94 -5.80 -0.62 7.81
CA ALA A 94 -7.23 -0.75 7.60
C ALA A 94 -7.64 -2.21 7.41
N ARG A 95 -8.89 -2.51 7.77
CA ARG A 95 -9.49 -3.85 7.67
C ARG A 95 -10.56 -3.85 6.60
N CYS A 96 -10.58 -4.92 5.80
CA CYS A 96 -11.61 -5.13 4.80
C CYS A 96 -12.93 -5.47 5.49
N ILE A 97 -14.00 -4.74 5.18
CA ILE A 97 -15.31 -4.94 5.80
C ILE A 97 -16.22 -5.85 4.98
N ASN A 98 -15.97 -6.00 3.68
CA ASN A 98 -16.79 -6.79 2.76
C ASN A 98 -16.07 -8.03 2.22
N THR A 99 -15.03 -8.50 2.92
CA THR A 99 -14.33 -9.74 2.55
C THR A 99 -15.16 -10.97 2.87
N SER A 100 -15.14 -11.96 1.97
CA SER A 100 -15.71 -13.29 2.21
C SER A 100 -14.73 -14.23 2.92
N LYS A 101 -13.47 -13.81 3.15
CA LYS A 101 -12.45 -14.66 3.77
C LYS A 101 -12.64 -14.70 5.29
N PRO A 102 -12.78 -15.89 5.90
CA PRO A 102 -13.05 -16.01 7.34
C PRO A 102 -11.88 -15.52 8.21
N ALA A 103 -10.64 -15.61 7.72
CA ALA A 103 -9.48 -15.05 8.41
C ALA A 103 -9.42 -13.51 8.35
N GLY A 104 -10.26 -12.89 7.52
CA GLY A 104 -10.28 -11.47 7.22
C GLY A 104 -9.15 -11.06 6.27
N GLU A 105 -9.15 -9.78 5.91
CA GLU A 105 -8.14 -9.16 5.05
C GLU A 105 -7.87 -7.76 5.54
N GLY A 106 -6.71 -7.22 5.20
CA GLY A 106 -6.38 -5.85 5.54
C GLY A 106 -5.37 -5.24 4.58
N VAL A 107 -5.10 -3.98 4.84
CA VAL A 107 -4.14 -3.19 4.09
C VAL A 107 -3.33 -2.34 5.06
N ILE A 108 -2.06 -2.16 4.74
CA ILE A 108 -1.14 -1.24 5.38
C ILE A 108 -0.76 -0.20 4.34
N VAL A 109 -0.87 1.06 4.72
CA VAL A 109 -0.52 2.18 3.85
C VAL A 109 0.60 2.96 4.52
N ILE A 110 1.76 3.02 3.88
CA ILE A 110 2.90 3.83 4.33
C ILE A 110 3.04 5.02 3.39
N GLN A 111 3.09 6.21 3.97
CA GLN A 111 3.24 7.48 3.27
C GLN A 111 4.66 8.00 3.51
N THR A 112 5.36 8.32 2.43
CA THR A 112 6.68 8.94 2.48
C THR A 112 6.66 10.26 1.70
N ALA A 113 7.79 10.97 1.70
CA ALA A 113 7.91 12.23 0.97
C ALA A 113 7.81 12.06 -0.56
N ALA A 114 8.13 10.88 -1.11
CA ALA A 114 8.19 10.66 -2.56
C ALA A 114 7.24 9.58 -3.08
N TYR A 115 6.68 8.73 -2.22
CA TYR A 115 5.78 7.65 -2.62
C TYR A 115 4.83 7.22 -1.52
N ILE A 116 3.78 6.50 -1.92
CA ILE A 116 2.88 5.78 -1.03
C ILE A 116 2.98 4.30 -1.35
N LEU A 117 3.23 3.49 -0.33
CA LEU A 117 3.20 2.04 -0.40
C LEU A 117 1.86 1.54 0.14
N VAL A 118 1.17 0.72 -0.64
CA VAL A 118 -0.09 0.07 -0.27
C VAL A 118 0.15 -1.43 -0.27
N ALA A 119 0.14 -2.07 0.89
CA ALA A 119 0.46 -3.48 1.08
C ALA A 119 -0.76 -4.25 1.60
N LEU A 120 -1.26 -5.20 0.82
CA LEU A 120 -2.46 -5.97 1.14
C LEU A 120 -2.08 -7.35 1.69
N TYR A 121 -2.79 -7.79 2.71
CA TYR A 121 -2.55 -9.07 3.36
C TYR A 121 -3.86 -9.80 3.69
N GLU A 122 -3.73 -11.11 3.92
CA GLU A 122 -4.82 -11.98 4.35
C GLU A 122 -4.60 -12.43 5.78
N GLY A 123 -5.68 -12.53 6.55
CA GLY A 123 -5.66 -12.88 7.96
C GLY A 123 -5.78 -11.69 8.89
N SER A 124 -5.57 -11.93 10.18
CA SER A 124 -5.74 -10.94 11.26
C SER A 124 -4.40 -10.49 11.84
N ILE A 125 -4.10 -10.81 13.11
CA ILE A 125 -3.02 -10.21 13.89
C ILE A 125 -1.65 -10.67 13.38
N GLY A 126 -1.38 -11.99 13.37
CA GLY A 126 -0.07 -12.52 12.97
C GLY A 126 0.32 -12.13 11.52
N PRO A 127 -0.58 -12.32 10.54
CA PRO A 127 -0.33 -11.87 9.18
C PRO A 127 -0.18 -10.35 9.04
N ALA A 128 -0.95 -9.54 9.77
CA ALA A 128 -0.78 -8.08 9.78
C ALA A 128 0.63 -7.67 10.26
N SER A 129 1.14 -8.30 11.32
CA SER A 129 2.50 -8.03 11.81
C SER A 129 3.58 -8.38 10.78
N ARG A 130 3.43 -9.52 10.09
CA ARG A 130 4.36 -9.91 9.02
C ARG A 130 4.26 -8.98 7.81
N ALA A 131 3.05 -8.56 7.45
CA ALA A 131 2.81 -7.59 6.39
C ALA A 131 3.49 -6.24 6.70
N MET A 132 3.38 -5.76 7.94
CA MET A 132 4.05 -4.53 8.38
C MET A 132 5.56 -4.66 8.31
N ALA A 133 6.12 -5.77 8.80
CA ALA A 133 7.56 -6.01 8.74
C ALA A 133 8.08 -6.02 7.28
N ALA A 134 7.33 -6.65 6.36
CA ALA A 134 7.66 -6.65 4.94
C ALA A 134 7.57 -5.24 4.31
N ALA A 135 6.54 -4.46 4.65
CA ALA A 135 6.35 -3.11 4.15
C ALA A 135 7.43 -2.12 4.67
N ASP A 136 7.78 -2.24 5.96
CA ASP A 136 8.85 -1.44 6.57
C ASP A 136 10.23 -1.77 5.96
N GLN A 137 10.49 -3.05 5.70
CA GLN A 137 11.71 -3.49 5.01
C GLN A 137 11.88 -2.81 3.64
N LEU A 138 10.82 -2.73 2.82
CA LEU A 138 10.88 -2.05 1.52
C LEU A 138 11.14 -0.55 1.71
N THR A 139 10.40 0.08 2.62
CA THR A 139 10.51 1.51 2.92
C THR A 139 11.96 1.88 3.30
N TRP A 140 12.58 1.06 4.15
CA TRP A 140 13.98 1.23 4.54
C TRP A 140 14.97 1.03 3.38
N GLN A 141 14.72 0.05 2.49
CA GLN A 141 15.57 -0.17 1.32
C GLN A 141 15.52 1.00 0.33
N LEU A 142 14.35 1.60 0.15
CA LEU A 142 14.17 2.77 -0.72
C LEU A 142 14.71 4.05 -0.05
N GLY A 143 14.50 4.23 1.25
CA GLY A 143 14.96 5.39 2.01
C GLY A 143 16.49 5.53 2.12
N ARG A 144 17.24 4.43 2.01
CA ARG A 144 18.72 4.44 1.95
C ARG A 144 19.31 5.28 0.81
N LYS A 145 18.51 5.64 -0.20
CA LYS A 145 18.91 6.52 -1.31
C LYS A 145 18.27 7.91 -1.26
N ASN A 146 17.77 8.35 -0.09
CA ASN A 146 17.02 9.60 0.08
C ASN A 146 15.84 9.72 -0.89
N LEU A 147 15.10 8.61 -1.04
CA LEU A 147 13.77 8.60 -1.64
C LEU A 147 12.71 8.67 -0.55
#